data_AF-A0A6L5Y4B4-F1
#
_entry.id   AF-A0A6L5Y4B4-F1
#
_cell.length_a   1.000
_cell.length_b   1.000
_cell.length_c   1.000
_cell.angle_alpha   90.00
_cell.angle_beta   90.00
_cell.angle_gamma   90.00
#
_symmetry.space_group_name_H-M   'P 1'
#
loop_
_entity.id
_entity.type
_entity.pdbx_description
1 polymer ?
#
loop_
_entity_poly.entity_id
_entity_poly.type
_entity_poly.pdbx_seq_one_letter_code
_entity_poly.pdbx_strand_id
1 'polypeptide(L)'
;MKKNGLKHTAAQGLTIILALVLMLALMPVMGEKAMAEDETSFMSDNCIYTIINTSDHSVRLDSYRGDDRELIVPETVEHEGITYTVVKEENTTIDIVVKRPGFKIYGKKGSAAHKYAKANKFKCVKY
;
A
#
# COMPACT_ATOMS: atom_id res chain seq x y z
N MET A 1 66.54 -32.92 -7.23
CA MET A 1 65.72 -32.06 -8.13
C MET A 1 64.56 -32.95 -8.62
N LYS A 2 63.27 -32.63 -8.46
CA LYS A 2 62.52 -31.54 -9.11
C LYS A 2 61.16 -31.39 -8.39
N LYS A 3 60.76 -30.16 -8.03
CA LYS A 3 59.44 -29.83 -7.46
C LYS A 3 58.42 -29.67 -8.59
N ASN A 4 57.31 -30.40 -8.56
CA ASN A 4 56.25 -30.27 -9.55
C ASN A 4 55.22 -29.26 -9.04
N GLY A 5 55.40 -27.99 -9.44
CA GLY A 5 54.45 -26.92 -9.19
C GLY A 5 53.20 -27.08 -10.05
N LEU A 6 52.04 -27.16 -9.39
CA LEU A 6 50.72 -27.07 -10.02
C LEU A 6 50.51 -25.63 -10.47
N LYS A 7 50.64 -25.36 -11.76
CA LYS A 7 50.31 -24.06 -12.35
C LYS A 7 48.80 -24.01 -12.59
N HIS A 8 48.04 -23.47 -11.63
CA HIS A 8 46.70 -22.99 -11.91
C HIS A 8 46.82 -21.70 -12.74
N THR A 9 46.70 -21.87 -14.04
CA THR A 9 46.69 -20.79 -15.03
C THR A 9 45.47 -19.90 -14.78
N ALA A 10 45.70 -18.62 -14.48
CA ALA A 10 44.72 -17.59 -14.14
C ALA A 10 43.62 -17.30 -15.19
N ALA A 11 43.49 -18.11 -16.24
CA ALA A 11 42.55 -17.93 -17.35
C ALA A 11 41.21 -18.68 -17.15
N GLN A 12 41.12 -19.64 -16.22
CA GLN A 12 39.89 -20.42 -15.99
C GLN A 12 38.91 -19.78 -14.98
N GLY A 13 39.37 -18.86 -14.12
CA GLY A 13 38.50 -18.16 -13.17
C GLY A 13 37.66 -17.07 -13.83
N LEU A 14 38.24 -16.35 -14.80
CA LEU A 14 37.58 -15.22 -15.47
C LEU A 14 36.43 -15.68 -16.40
N THR A 15 36.59 -16.84 -17.04
CA THR A 15 35.59 -17.41 -17.96
C THR A 15 34.37 -17.97 -17.23
N ILE A 16 34.55 -18.56 -16.03
CA ILE A 16 33.43 -19.05 -15.21
C ILE A 16 32.59 -17.87 -14.70
N ILE A 17 33.24 -16.79 -14.27
CA ILE A 17 32.54 -15.57 -13.82
C ILE A 17 31.75 -14.95 -14.97
N LEU A 18 32.34 -14.83 -16.17
CA LEU A 18 31.66 -14.25 -17.32
C LEU A 18 30.46 -15.11 -17.79
N ALA A 19 30.58 -16.44 -17.73
CA ALA A 19 29.49 -17.35 -18.07
C ALA A 19 28.31 -17.27 -17.07
N LEU A 20 28.59 -17.13 -15.76
CA LEU A 20 27.54 -16.93 -14.74
C LEU A 20 26.81 -15.59 -14.92
N VAL A 21 27.54 -14.52 -15.24
CA VAL A 21 26.95 -13.19 -15.47
C VAL A 21 26.07 -13.18 -16.73
N LEU A 22 26.46 -13.88 -17.80
CA LEU A 22 25.61 -13.99 -19.00
C LEU A 22 24.35 -14.83 -18.75
N MET A 23 24.40 -15.87 -17.92
CA MET A 23 23.22 -16.68 -17.59
C MET A 23 22.20 -15.91 -16.74
N LEU A 24 22.64 -15.00 -15.86
CA LEU A 24 21.75 -14.09 -15.13
C LEU A 24 21.08 -13.06 -16.06
N ALA A 25 21.78 -12.58 -17.09
CA ALA A 25 21.26 -11.58 -18.02
C ALA A 25 20.27 -12.14 -19.07
N LEU A 26 20.21 -13.46 -19.25
CA LEU A 26 19.32 -14.13 -20.23
C LEU A 26 18.05 -14.69 -19.61
N MET A 27 17.77 -14.44 -18.33
CA MET A 27 16.46 -14.77 -17.76
C MET A 27 15.40 -13.88 -18.41
N PRO A 28 14.35 -14.43 -19.05
CA PRO A 28 13.26 -13.61 -19.52
C PRO A 28 12.61 -12.98 -18.29
N VAL A 29 12.59 -11.63 -18.25
CA VAL A 29 11.70 -10.85 -17.38
C VAL A 29 10.28 -11.14 -17.85
N MET A 30 9.79 -12.32 -17.48
CA MET A 30 8.47 -12.80 -17.82
C MET A 30 7.53 -12.36 -16.72
N GLY A 31 7.07 -11.12 -16.86
CA GLY A 31 5.77 -10.64 -16.40
C GLY A 31 5.46 -10.80 -14.91
N GLU A 32 5.52 -9.68 -14.20
CA GLU A 32 4.29 -9.22 -13.58
C GLU A 32 4.26 -7.70 -13.69
N LYS A 33 3.22 -7.17 -14.33
CA LYS A 33 2.75 -5.84 -13.99
C LYS A 33 2.28 -5.92 -12.54
N ALA A 34 3.20 -5.89 -11.58
CA ALA A 34 2.87 -5.37 -10.27
C ALA A 34 2.50 -3.92 -10.53
N MET A 35 1.22 -3.60 -10.34
CA MET A 35 0.87 -2.21 -10.07
C MET A 35 1.86 -1.75 -9.01
N ALA A 36 2.53 -0.63 -9.23
CA ALA A 36 3.39 -0.05 -8.23
C ALA A 36 2.51 0.23 -6.98
N GLU A 37 2.43 -0.74 -6.08
CA GLU A 37 2.27 -0.46 -4.67
C GLU A 37 3.56 0.29 -4.36
N ASP A 38 3.39 1.59 -4.17
CA ASP A 38 4.44 2.46 -3.67
C ASP A 38 5.09 1.70 -2.50
N GLU A 39 6.38 1.33 -2.62
CA GLU A 39 7.13 0.47 -1.66
C GLU A 39 7.15 1.04 -0.23
N THR A 40 6.53 2.20 -0.07
CA THR A 40 6.37 2.96 1.14
C THR A 40 5.05 2.65 1.88
N SER A 41 4.16 1.81 1.35
CA SER A 41 2.87 1.51 1.98
C SER A 41 2.75 0.09 2.53
N PHE A 42 2.04 -0.07 3.65
CA PHE A 42 1.80 -1.37 4.29
C PHE A 42 0.40 -1.45 4.88
N MET A 43 -0.09 -2.69 5.06
CA MET A 43 -1.40 -2.97 5.64
C MET A 43 -1.26 -3.54 7.05
N SER A 44 -2.01 -3.00 8.01
CA SER A 44 -2.15 -3.52 9.38
C SER A 44 -3.59 -3.33 9.84
N ASP A 45 -4.23 -4.35 10.42
CA ASP A 45 -5.61 -4.29 10.93
C ASP A 45 -6.62 -3.64 9.95
N ASN A 46 -6.59 -4.06 8.68
CA ASN A 46 -7.39 -3.51 7.58
C ASN A 46 -7.18 -2.01 7.30
N CYS A 47 -6.18 -1.39 7.92
CA CYS A 47 -5.73 -0.04 7.65
C CYS A 47 -4.55 -0.08 6.69
N ILE A 48 -4.54 0.81 5.69
CA ILE A 48 -3.42 1.01 4.77
C ILE A 48 -2.70 2.28 5.20
N TYR A 49 -1.42 2.13 5.52
CA TYR A 49 -0.54 3.20 5.94
C TYR A 49 0.52 3.46 4.87
N THR A 50 0.94 4.72 4.73
CA THR A 50 2.07 5.12 3.89
C THR A 50 3.13 5.77 4.77
N ILE A 51 4.36 5.28 4.66
CA ILE A 51 5.54 5.83 5.33
C ILE A 51 5.84 7.20 4.72
N ILE A 52 5.75 8.23 5.55
CA ILE A 52 6.02 9.62 5.16
C ILE A 52 7.50 9.95 5.41
N ASN A 53 8.06 9.42 6.50
CA ASN A 53 9.46 9.66 6.88
C ASN A 53 10.05 8.43 7.55
N THR A 54 11.10 7.88 6.95
CA THR A 54 11.83 6.72 7.47
C THR A 54 12.78 7.06 8.62
N SER A 55 13.28 8.30 8.69
CA SER A 55 14.19 8.75 9.76
C SER A 55 13.44 9.03 11.05
N ASP A 56 12.27 9.67 10.94
CA ASP A 56 11.42 10.02 12.09
C ASP A 56 10.37 8.94 12.41
N HIS A 57 10.40 7.83 11.66
CA HIS A 57 9.44 6.73 11.74
C HIS A 57 8.00 7.24 11.78
N SER A 58 7.57 7.95 10.73
CA SER A 58 6.22 8.50 10.66
C SER A 58 5.44 7.96 9.47
N VAL A 59 4.14 7.69 9.69
CA VAL A 59 3.22 7.14 8.70
C VAL A 59 1.93 7.95 8.64
N ARG A 60 1.27 7.95 7.48
CA ARG A 60 -0.08 8.47 7.29
C ARG A 60 -1.05 7.29 7.13
N LEU A 61 -2.20 7.35 7.77
CA LEU A 61 -3.31 6.45 7.45
C LEU A 61 -3.99 6.93 6.16
N ASP A 62 -3.93 6.14 5.09
CA ASP A 62 -4.52 6.49 3.80
C ASP A 62 -5.93 5.91 3.61
N SER A 63 -6.18 4.69 4.09
CA SER A 63 -7.52 4.10 3.99
C SER A 63 -7.80 3.00 5.01
N TYR A 64 -9.09 2.75 5.26
CA TYR A 64 -9.60 1.64 6.05
C TYR A 64 -10.50 0.76 5.19
N ARG A 65 -10.27 -0.55 5.22
CA ARG A 65 -10.99 -1.56 4.44
C ARG A 65 -11.85 -2.50 5.29
N GLY A 66 -11.91 -2.30 6.60
CA GLY A 66 -12.76 -3.13 7.46
C GLY A 66 -14.22 -2.69 7.44
N ASP A 67 -15.07 -3.51 8.06
CA ASP A 67 -16.52 -3.34 8.07
C ASP A 67 -17.05 -2.62 9.32
N ASP A 68 -16.16 -2.26 10.25
CA ASP A 68 -16.52 -1.60 11.49
C ASP A 68 -17.15 -0.23 11.25
N ARG A 69 -18.10 0.13 12.12
CA ARG A 69 -18.81 1.42 12.05
C ARG A 69 -18.01 2.57 12.63
N GLU A 70 -16.98 2.26 13.41
CA GLU A 70 -16.12 3.20 14.10
C GLU A 70 -14.70 2.65 14.05
N LEU A 71 -13.73 3.51 13.72
CA LEU A 71 -12.31 3.19 13.70
C LEU A 71 -11.60 4.13 14.66
N ILE A 72 -10.96 3.56 15.67
CA ILE A 72 -10.04 4.30 16.54
C ILE A 72 -8.65 4.19 15.90
N VAL A 73 -8.18 5.27 15.30
CA VAL A 73 -6.85 5.31 14.69
C VAL A 73 -5.80 5.27 15.81
N PRO A 74 -4.93 4.23 15.83
CA PRO A 74 -3.91 4.12 16.85
C PRO A 74 -2.86 5.24 16.70
N GLU A 75 -2.20 5.60 17.80
CA GLU A 75 -1.13 6.61 17.77
C GLU A 75 0.16 6.08 17.15
N THR A 76 0.37 4.76 17.24
CA THR A 76 1.51 4.06 16.68
C THR A 76 1.08 2.77 15.99
N VAL A 77 1.89 2.30 15.04
CA VAL A 77 1.70 1.02 14.37
C VAL A 77 3.07 0.36 14.17
N GLU A 78 3.13 -0.97 14.29
CA GLU A 78 4.36 -1.72 14.07
C GLU A 78 4.38 -2.30 12.64
N HIS A 79 5.51 -2.15 11.96
CA HIS A 79 5.76 -2.79 10.67
C HIS A 79 7.21 -3.25 10.62
N GLU A 80 7.42 -4.54 10.34
CA GLU A 80 8.75 -5.18 10.29
C GLU A 80 9.61 -4.97 11.55
N GLY A 81 8.99 -4.90 12.72
CA GLY A 81 9.68 -4.67 13.99
C GLY A 81 10.08 -3.22 14.25
N ILE A 82 9.67 -2.28 13.39
CA ILE A 82 9.82 -0.83 13.58
C ILE A 82 8.49 -0.25 14.01
N THR A 83 8.50 0.56 15.08
CA THR A 83 7.32 1.31 15.53
C THR A 83 7.26 2.66 14.82
N TYR A 84 6.18 2.89 14.07
CA TYR A 84 5.91 4.16 13.40
C TYR A 84 4.87 4.97 14.16
N THR A 85 5.05 6.28 14.21
CA THR A 85 4.07 7.26 14.71
C THR A 85 3.07 7.58 13.60
N VAL A 86 1.78 7.43 13.90
CA VAL A 86 0.71 7.78 12.96
C VAL A 86 0.45 9.28 13.03
N VAL A 87 0.78 9.98 11.96
CA VAL A 87 0.53 11.42 11.84
C VAL A 87 -0.96 11.62 11.61
N LYS A 88 -1.62 12.21 12.60
CA LYS A 88 -3.01 12.67 12.50
C LYS A 88 -2.97 14.05 11.87
N GLU A 89 -3.42 14.18 10.63
CA GLU A 89 -3.67 15.53 10.11
C GLU A 89 -4.85 16.12 10.91
N GLU A 90 -4.65 17.29 11.51
CA GLU A 90 -5.56 17.90 12.51
C GLU A 90 -6.94 18.32 11.97
N ASN A 91 -7.32 17.84 10.78
CA ASN A 91 -8.60 18.14 10.16
C ASN A 91 -9.17 16.97 9.34
N THR A 92 -8.71 15.73 9.57
CA THR A 92 -9.29 14.58 8.88
C THR A 92 -10.60 14.18 9.54
N THR A 93 -11.67 14.92 9.21
CA THR A 93 -12.99 14.30 9.11
C THR A 93 -12.83 13.20 8.06
N ILE A 94 -12.52 11.97 8.48
CA ILE A 94 -12.69 10.80 7.63
C ILE A 94 -14.20 10.77 7.41
N ASP A 95 -14.65 11.31 6.29
CA ASP A 95 -16.01 11.10 5.82
C ASP A 95 -16.12 9.60 5.57
N ILE A 96 -16.45 8.82 6.61
CA ILE A 96 -17.05 7.48 6.50
C ILE A 96 -18.49 7.66 5.98
N VAL A 97 -18.70 8.62 5.09
CA VAL A 97 -19.79 8.64 4.12
C VAL A 97 -19.21 8.04 2.84
N VAL A 98 -18.63 6.83 2.95
CA VAL A 98 -18.58 5.94 1.80
C VAL A 98 -20.02 5.83 1.35
N LYS A 99 -20.36 6.44 0.23
CA LYS A 99 -21.68 6.33 -0.40
C LYS A 99 -21.92 4.85 -0.66
N ARG A 100 -22.48 4.13 0.32
CA ARG A 100 -22.77 2.71 0.18
C ARG A 100 -23.65 2.56 -1.06
N PRO A 101 -23.20 1.85 -2.11
CA PRO A 101 -24.04 1.61 -3.27
C PRO A 101 -25.33 0.93 -2.78
N GLY A 102 -26.48 1.51 -3.14
CA GLY A 102 -27.79 1.01 -2.70
C GLY A 102 -28.43 1.75 -1.52
N PHE A 103 -27.75 2.71 -0.86
CA PHE A 103 -28.39 3.58 0.12
C PHE A 103 -29.45 4.48 -0.56
N LYS A 104 -30.72 4.31 -0.16
CA LYS A 104 -31.87 5.03 -0.71
C LYS A 104 -32.50 5.87 0.39
N ILE A 105 -32.70 7.16 0.13
CA ILE A 105 -33.45 8.05 1.00
C ILE A 105 -34.89 8.12 0.47
N TYR A 106 -35.89 7.89 1.31
CA TYR A 106 -37.31 7.93 0.91
C TYR A 106 -37.92 9.29 1.30
N GLY A 107 -38.58 9.95 0.35
CA GLY A 107 -39.12 11.29 0.60
C GLY A 107 -40.05 11.81 -0.49
N LYS A 108 -41.12 12.51 -0.11
CA LYS A 108 -41.95 13.29 -1.05
C LYS A 108 -41.13 14.45 -1.64
N LYS A 109 -41.38 14.82 -2.89
CA LYS A 109 -40.77 16.00 -3.54
C LYS A 109 -41.01 17.24 -2.68
N GLY A 110 -39.92 17.91 -2.30
CA GLY A 110 -39.91 19.12 -1.48
C GLY A 110 -39.71 18.90 0.03
N SER A 111 -39.81 17.66 0.50
CA SER A 111 -39.55 17.29 1.90
C SER A 111 -38.11 17.56 2.33
N ALA A 112 -37.88 17.60 3.64
CA ALA A 112 -36.54 17.68 4.22
C ALA A 112 -35.62 16.55 3.69
N ALA A 113 -36.15 15.32 3.62
CA ALA A 113 -35.44 14.17 3.06
C ALA A 113 -35.05 14.37 1.59
N HIS A 114 -35.95 14.90 0.75
CA HIS A 114 -35.66 15.20 -0.66
C HIS A 114 -34.58 16.31 -0.82
N LYS A 115 -34.63 17.36 0.02
CA LYS A 115 -33.64 18.44 0.00
C LYS A 115 -32.26 17.92 0.42
N TYR A 116 -32.21 17.15 1.50
CA TYR A 116 -30.98 16.53 2.00
C TYR A 116 -30.36 15.59 0.95
N ALA A 117 -31.17 14.72 0.33
CA ALA A 117 -30.71 13.81 -0.71
C ALA A 117 -30.11 14.57 -1.91
N LYS A 118 -30.75 15.66 -2.35
CA LYS A 118 -30.24 16.50 -3.44
C LYS A 118 -28.93 17.20 -3.07
N ALA A 119 -28.85 17.81 -1.89
CA ALA A 119 -27.65 18.53 -1.42
C ALA A 119 -26.42 17.61 -1.34
N ASN A 120 -26.63 16.37 -0.91
CA ASN A 120 -25.56 15.39 -0.70
C ASN A 120 -25.39 14.40 -1.88
N LYS A 121 -26.07 14.63 -3.01
CA LYS A 121 -26.02 13.79 -4.21
C LYS A 121 -26.35 12.31 -3.93
N PHE A 122 -27.33 12.05 -3.07
CA PHE A 122 -27.92 10.73 -2.84
C PHE A 122 -29.15 10.51 -3.74
N LYS A 123 -29.45 9.24 -4.06
CA LYS A 123 -30.69 8.87 -4.75
C LYS A 123 -31.87 8.96 -3.79
N CYS A 124 -32.80 9.87 -4.07
CA CYS A 124 -34.09 9.92 -3.39
C CYS A 124 -35.11 9.03 -4.12
N VAL A 125 -35.78 8.14 -3.40
CA VAL A 125 -36.90 7.35 -3.93
C VAL A 125 -38.20 8.02 -3.49
N LYS A 126 -39.07 8.30 -4.46
CA LYS A 126 -40.39 8.86 -4.21
C LYS A 126 -41.29 7.77 -3.64
N TYR A 127 -42.00 8.09 -2.57
CA TYR A 127 -43.15 7.33 -2.08
C TYR A 127 -44.38 8.24 -2.06
#